data_AF-A0A261XXN0-F1
#
_entry.id   AF-A0A261XXN0-F1
#
_cell.length_a   1.000
_cell.length_b   1.000
_cell.length_c   1.000
_cell.angle_alpha   90.00
_cell.angle_beta   90.00
_cell.angle_gamma   90.00
#
_symmetry.space_group_name_H-M   'P 1'
#
loop_
_entity.id
_entity.type
_entity.pdbx_description
1 polymer ?
#
loop_
_entity_poly.entity_id
_entity_poly.type
_entity_poly.pdbx_seq_one_letter_code
_entity_poly.pdbx_strand_id
1 'polypeptide(L)'
;MAKKMMDTAPGPCRILAYDSREHGETRTASSDLSLNVLAQDLVNIVHKLYGDQAGDIILVGHSMGGAVVTHVTSQSLLKNILGLVVIDVVEGSALDALSSMHSLIESRPKQFGDIEDAIEWSLSEENIRNDKSAKVSVPPLLVKMQEGPSTVYRWRTNLAKTEQYWTDWFTGLSEKFLSSRTAKFLVLAGTDRLDKTLMIGQMQGKFQMAVLPESGHSVQEDQPGLLAANLLQFWKRNERLVLPPKVPIPPKKDA
;
A
#
# COMPACT_ATOMS: atom_id res chain seq x y z
N MET A 1 3.26 9.31 6.88
CA MET A 1 4.14 9.25 5.69
C MET A 1 3.98 10.44 4.73
N ALA A 2 2.78 10.70 4.18
CA ALA A 2 2.57 11.69 3.09
C ALA A 2 3.14 13.09 3.36
N LYS A 3 2.89 13.64 4.55
CA LYS A 3 3.46 14.93 4.98
C LYS A 3 5.00 14.93 4.90
N LYS A 4 5.65 13.86 5.38
CA LYS A 4 7.11 13.73 5.33
C LYS A 4 7.64 13.68 3.89
N MET A 5 6.94 13.03 2.97
CA MET A 5 7.32 13.03 1.56
C MET A 5 7.21 14.44 0.96
N MET A 6 6.12 15.17 1.21
CA MET A 6 5.96 16.54 0.71
C MET A 6 7.03 17.50 1.28
N ASP A 7 7.36 17.34 2.57
CA ASP A 7 8.37 18.18 3.23
C ASP A 7 9.81 17.92 2.73
N THR A 8 10.09 16.73 2.18
CA THR A 8 11.45 16.29 1.82
C THR A 8 11.67 16.06 0.32
N ALA A 9 10.61 16.11 -0.49
CA ALA A 9 10.71 15.92 -1.92
C ALA A 9 11.57 17.04 -2.55
N PRO A 10 12.50 16.70 -3.46
CA PRO A 10 13.37 17.70 -4.11
C PRO A 10 12.63 18.54 -5.18
N GLY A 11 11.35 18.24 -5.43
CA GLY A 11 10.53 18.89 -6.45
C GLY A 11 9.03 18.64 -6.22
N PRO A 12 8.15 19.12 -7.13
CA PRO A 12 6.71 18.98 -6.97
C PRO A 12 6.30 17.51 -6.97
N CYS A 13 5.78 17.05 -5.83
CA CYS A 13 5.23 15.71 -5.64
C CYS A 13 3.72 15.82 -5.37
N ARG A 14 2.95 14.92 -5.99
CA ARG A 14 1.51 14.76 -5.71
C ARG A 14 1.30 13.42 -5.04
N ILE A 15 0.53 13.42 -3.96
CA ILE A 15 0.19 12.21 -3.22
C ILE A 15 -1.33 12.04 -3.29
N LEU A 16 -1.75 10.88 -3.81
CA LEU A 16 -3.14 10.45 -3.76
C LEU A 16 -3.23 9.30 -2.76
N ALA A 17 -3.82 9.58 -1.60
CA ALA A 17 -4.32 8.55 -0.68
C ALA A 17 -5.84 8.50 -0.83
N TYR A 18 -6.39 7.30 -0.99
CA TYR A 18 -7.82 7.10 -1.15
C TYR A 18 -8.30 6.03 -0.18
N ASP A 19 -9.55 6.15 0.24
CA ASP A 19 -10.22 5.13 1.02
C ASP A 19 -10.74 4.04 0.08
N SER A 20 -10.31 2.80 0.27
CA SER A 20 -10.86 1.65 -0.45
C SER A 20 -12.36 1.50 -0.14
N ARG A 21 -13.09 0.79 -1.00
CA ARG A 21 -14.48 0.40 -0.69
C ARG A 21 -14.58 -0.29 0.68
N GLU A 22 -15.69 -0.11 1.36
CA GLU A 22 -15.91 -0.57 2.74
C GLU A 22 -14.88 -0.04 3.77
N HIS A 23 -14.05 0.95 3.42
CA HIS A 23 -13.09 1.61 4.30
C HIS A 23 -13.33 3.13 4.31
N GLY A 24 -12.95 3.78 5.42
CA GLY A 24 -13.03 5.23 5.60
C GLY A 24 -14.37 5.84 5.18
N GLU A 25 -14.34 6.91 4.40
CA GLU A 25 -15.56 7.60 3.96
C GLU A 25 -16.08 7.15 2.58
N THR A 26 -15.45 6.15 1.97
CA THR A 26 -15.93 5.57 0.71
C THR A 26 -17.26 4.84 0.92
N ARG A 27 -18.19 5.04 -0.03
CA ARG A 27 -19.50 4.38 -0.07
C ARG A 27 -19.71 3.76 -1.44
N THR A 28 -20.09 2.49 -1.46
CA THR A 28 -20.33 1.72 -2.68
C THR A 28 -21.72 1.06 -2.62
N ALA A 29 -22.30 0.75 -3.78
CA ALA A 29 -23.58 0.04 -3.86
C ALA A 29 -23.44 -1.47 -3.55
N SER A 30 -22.22 -2.00 -3.61
CA SER A 30 -21.88 -3.40 -3.38
C SER A 30 -20.71 -3.48 -2.40
N SER A 31 -20.71 -4.53 -1.58
CA SER A 31 -19.63 -4.88 -0.64
C SER A 31 -18.65 -5.92 -1.21
N ASP A 32 -18.62 -6.11 -2.53
CA ASP A 32 -17.68 -7.02 -3.19
C ASP A 32 -16.26 -6.46 -3.09
N LEU A 33 -15.40 -7.19 -2.36
CA LEU A 33 -13.99 -6.87 -2.11
C LEU A 33 -13.04 -7.82 -2.86
N SER A 34 -13.52 -8.46 -3.93
CA SER A 34 -12.65 -9.23 -4.82
C SER A 34 -11.53 -8.36 -5.40
N LEU A 35 -10.38 -8.99 -5.65
CA LEU A 35 -9.18 -8.31 -6.12
C LEU A 35 -9.42 -7.50 -7.41
N ASN A 36 -10.22 -8.05 -8.33
CA ASN A 36 -10.57 -7.39 -9.59
C ASN A 36 -11.37 -6.10 -9.36
N VAL A 37 -12.33 -6.13 -8.43
CA VAL A 37 -13.17 -4.98 -8.11
C VAL A 37 -12.34 -3.89 -7.42
N LEU A 38 -11.51 -4.26 -6.44
CA LEU A 38 -10.59 -3.33 -5.78
C LEU A 38 -9.61 -2.69 -6.76
N ALA A 39 -9.04 -3.48 -7.67
CA ALA A 39 -8.16 -2.99 -8.73
C ALA A 39 -8.88 -2.02 -9.67
N GLN A 40 -10.12 -2.34 -10.05
CA GLN A 40 -10.92 -1.48 -10.92
C GLN A 40 -11.31 -0.17 -10.23
N ASP A 41 -11.59 -0.17 -8.93
CA ASP A 41 -11.85 1.06 -8.17
C ASP A 41 -10.63 1.99 -8.21
N LEU A 42 -9.42 1.47 -7.96
CA LEU A 42 -8.18 2.26 -8.07
C LEU A 42 -8.03 2.86 -9.49
N VAL A 43 -8.25 2.04 -10.52
CA VAL A 43 -8.18 2.49 -11.92
C VAL A 43 -9.18 3.60 -12.19
N ASN A 44 -10.42 3.45 -11.72
CA ASN A 44 -11.49 4.42 -11.89
C ASN A 44 -11.17 5.75 -11.18
N ILE A 45 -10.62 5.70 -9.97
CA ILE A 45 -10.21 6.88 -9.21
C ILE A 45 -9.12 7.64 -9.97
N VAL A 46 -8.08 6.94 -10.44
CA VAL A 46 -6.97 7.56 -11.19
C VAL A 46 -7.49 8.21 -12.48
N HIS A 47 -8.31 7.50 -13.26
CA HIS A 47 -8.91 8.06 -14.47
C HIS A 47 -9.83 9.25 -14.19
N LYS A 48 -10.62 9.20 -13.10
CA LYS A 48 -11.53 10.29 -12.75
C LYS A 48 -10.78 11.57 -12.36
N LEU A 49 -9.66 11.44 -11.64
CA LEU A 49 -8.89 12.58 -11.13
C LEU A 49 -7.91 13.14 -12.16
N TYR A 50 -7.31 12.28 -12.99
CA TYR A 50 -6.20 12.67 -13.86
C TYR A 50 -6.44 12.40 -15.35
N GLY A 51 -7.44 11.59 -15.71
CA GLY A 51 -7.71 11.19 -17.10
C GLY A 51 -6.46 10.63 -17.80
N ASP A 52 -6.33 10.94 -19.09
CA ASP A 52 -5.14 10.59 -19.89
C ASP A 52 -3.91 11.46 -19.57
N GLN A 53 -4.07 12.50 -18.74
CA GLN A 53 -2.98 13.40 -18.30
C GLN A 53 -2.26 12.89 -17.04
N ALA A 54 -2.53 11.65 -16.64
CA ALA A 54 -1.76 10.99 -15.61
C ALA A 54 -0.28 10.92 -16.03
N GLY A 55 0.55 11.70 -15.32
CA GLY A 55 2.00 11.63 -15.43
C GLY A 55 2.54 10.29 -14.95
N ASP A 56 3.84 10.22 -14.65
CA ASP A 56 4.43 9.02 -14.08
C ASP A 56 3.87 8.71 -12.69
N ILE A 57 3.37 7.49 -12.50
CA ILE A 57 2.75 7.01 -11.27
C ILE A 57 3.67 6.00 -10.58
N ILE A 58 3.87 6.17 -9.29
CA ILE A 58 4.37 5.09 -8.42
C ILE A 58 3.20 4.60 -7.60
N LEU A 59 2.83 3.32 -7.77
CA LEU A 59 1.81 2.69 -6.97
C LEU A 59 2.44 2.14 -5.68
N VAL A 60 1.85 2.46 -4.54
CA VAL A 60 2.31 2.02 -3.22
C VAL A 60 1.15 1.35 -2.51
N GLY A 61 1.34 0.11 -2.05
CA GLY A 61 0.32 -0.64 -1.36
C GLY A 61 0.89 -1.40 -0.16
N HIS A 62 0.17 -1.35 0.96
CA HIS A 62 0.45 -2.11 2.18
C HIS A 62 -0.55 -3.25 2.33
N SER A 63 -0.09 -4.44 2.74
CA SER A 63 -0.95 -5.60 2.99
C SER A 63 -1.94 -5.86 1.83
N MET A 64 -3.26 -5.87 2.07
CA MET A 64 -4.31 -5.94 1.03
C MET A 64 -4.08 -4.93 -0.10
N GLY A 65 -3.71 -3.69 0.22
CA GLY A 65 -3.41 -2.67 -0.78
C GLY A 65 -2.21 -3.05 -1.67
N GLY A 66 -1.24 -3.79 -1.13
CA GLY A 66 -0.10 -4.36 -1.86
C GLY A 66 -0.55 -5.34 -2.94
N ALA A 67 -1.53 -6.19 -2.62
CA ALA A 67 -2.16 -7.08 -3.59
C ALA A 67 -2.87 -6.30 -4.71
N VAL A 68 -3.63 -5.26 -4.37
CA VAL A 68 -4.37 -4.43 -5.32
C VAL A 68 -3.42 -3.75 -6.31
N VAL A 69 -2.38 -3.05 -5.82
CA VAL A 69 -1.45 -2.35 -6.71
C VAL A 69 -0.63 -3.30 -7.57
N THR A 70 -0.30 -4.48 -7.04
CA THR A 70 0.39 -5.53 -7.80
C THR A 70 -0.51 -6.09 -8.89
N HIS A 71 -1.79 -6.31 -8.60
CA HIS A 71 -2.77 -6.75 -9.59
C HIS A 71 -2.92 -5.73 -10.73
N VAL A 72 -3.16 -4.46 -10.40
CA VAL A 72 -3.26 -3.36 -11.37
C VAL A 72 -2.03 -3.29 -12.28
N THR A 73 -0.84 -3.43 -11.68
CA THR A 73 0.43 -3.36 -12.43
C THR A 73 0.63 -4.58 -13.32
N SER A 74 0.41 -5.79 -12.80
CA SER A 74 0.61 -7.04 -13.54
C SER A 74 -0.33 -7.16 -14.75
N GLN A 75 -1.56 -6.67 -14.60
CA GLN A 75 -2.57 -6.64 -15.65
C GLN A 75 -2.47 -5.41 -16.56
N SER A 76 -1.51 -4.50 -16.31
CA SER A 76 -1.31 -3.27 -17.08
C SER A 76 -2.58 -2.40 -17.19
N LEU A 77 -3.38 -2.33 -16.12
CA LEU A 77 -4.67 -1.61 -16.13
C LEU A 77 -4.50 -0.08 -16.10
N LEU A 78 -3.34 0.40 -15.65
CA LEU A 78 -2.95 1.80 -15.72
C LEU A 78 -1.73 1.97 -16.62
N LYS A 79 -1.73 3.06 -17.39
CA LYS A 79 -0.57 3.51 -18.16
C LYS A 79 0.41 4.26 -17.24
N ASN A 80 1.66 4.42 -17.68
CA ASN A 80 2.68 5.24 -17.02
C ASN A 80 3.02 4.84 -15.57
N ILE A 81 2.89 3.56 -15.21
CA ILE A 81 3.38 3.06 -13.93
C ILE A 81 4.91 3.01 -13.97
N LEU A 82 5.54 3.99 -13.32
CA LEU A 82 7.00 4.11 -13.16
C LEU A 82 7.55 3.10 -12.16
N GLY A 83 6.77 2.79 -11.12
CA GLY A 83 7.16 1.81 -10.13
C GLY A 83 6.00 1.22 -9.34
N LEU A 84 6.23 0.01 -8.84
CA LEU A 84 5.37 -0.75 -7.94
C LEU A 84 6.09 -0.93 -6.60
N VAL A 85 5.48 -0.43 -5.53
CA VAL A 85 5.97 -0.57 -4.17
C VAL A 85 4.98 -1.39 -3.35
N VAL A 86 5.48 -2.46 -2.74
CA VAL A 86 4.72 -3.36 -1.87
C VAL A 86 5.32 -3.26 -0.46
N ILE A 87 4.47 -3.02 0.53
CA ILE A 87 4.86 -2.83 1.93
C ILE A 87 4.27 -3.97 2.76
N ASP A 88 5.15 -4.66 3.46
CA ASP A 88 4.85 -5.66 4.50
C ASP A 88 3.83 -6.71 4.08
N VAL A 89 4.07 -7.32 2.92
CA VAL A 89 3.33 -8.48 2.45
C VAL A 89 4.21 -9.36 1.54
N VAL A 90 4.27 -10.64 1.87
CA VAL A 90 4.89 -11.71 1.08
C VAL A 90 3.85 -12.82 0.98
N GLU A 91 3.68 -13.42 -0.21
CA GLU A 91 2.62 -14.42 -0.44
C GLU A 91 2.64 -15.56 0.58
N GLY A 92 3.82 -16.17 0.79
CA GLY A 92 3.97 -17.28 1.74
C GLY A 92 3.57 -16.90 3.17
N SER A 93 4.13 -15.82 3.71
CA SER A 93 3.81 -15.41 5.09
C SER A 93 2.38 -14.89 5.24
N ALA A 94 1.83 -14.23 4.21
CA ALA A 94 0.46 -13.75 4.21
C ALA A 94 -0.54 -14.92 4.27
N LEU A 95 -0.33 -15.96 3.47
CA LEU A 95 -1.19 -17.15 3.46
C LEU A 95 -1.09 -17.94 4.77
N ASP A 96 0.11 -18.09 5.33
CA ASP A 96 0.31 -18.72 6.63
C ASP A 96 -0.41 -17.95 7.76
N ALA A 97 -0.34 -16.61 7.71
CA ALA A 97 -0.97 -15.74 8.70
C ALA A 97 -2.51 -15.79 8.67
N LEU A 98 -3.14 -16.16 7.54
CA LEU A 98 -4.61 -16.25 7.44
C LEU A 98 -5.22 -17.18 8.51
N SER A 99 -4.51 -18.24 8.88
CA SER A 99 -4.94 -19.18 9.92
C SER A 99 -5.12 -18.52 11.30
N SER A 100 -4.36 -17.46 11.57
CA SER A 100 -4.36 -16.74 12.86
C SER A 100 -5.18 -15.45 12.82
N MET A 101 -5.64 -15.02 11.63
CA MET A 101 -6.41 -13.78 11.46
C MET A 101 -7.74 -13.81 12.21
N HIS A 102 -8.38 -14.97 12.32
CA HIS A 102 -9.63 -15.11 13.10
C HIS A 102 -9.42 -14.74 14.57
N SER A 103 -8.43 -15.35 15.21
CA SER A 103 -8.09 -15.06 16.61
C SER A 103 -7.73 -13.59 16.82
N LEU A 104 -7.02 -12.98 15.87
CA LEU A 104 -6.68 -11.56 15.90
C LEU A 104 -7.90 -10.65 15.76
N ILE A 105 -8.89 -11.02 14.93
CA ILE A 105 -10.12 -10.22 14.80
C ILE A 105 -11.01 -10.39 16.03
N GLU A 106 -11.07 -11.59 16.60
CA GLU A 106 -11.87 -11.89 17.79
C GLU A 106 -11.33 -11.24 19.06
N SER A 107 -10.01 -11.04 19.17
CA SER A 107 -9.41 -10.36 20.32
C SER A 107 -9.71 -8.86 20.37
N ARG A 108 -10.17 -8.25 19.26
CA ARG A 108 -10.45 -6.81 19.19
C ARG A 108 -11.66 -6.44 20.05
N PRO A 109 -11.59 -5.31 20.79
CA PRO A 109 -12.77 -4.73 21.40
C PRO A 109 -13.85 -4.51 20.35
N LYS A 110 -15.08 -4.99 20.63
CA LYS A 110 -16.21 -4.86 19.69
C LYS A 110 -16.72 -3.42 19.60
N GLN A 111 -16.49 -2.63 20.65
CA GLN A 111 -16.86 -1.24 20.74
C GLN A 111 -15.98 -0.50 21.75
N PHE A 112 -15.94 0.82 21.61
CA PHE A 112 -15.25 1.74 22.51
C PHE A 112 -16.24 2.78 23.05
N GLY A 113 -15.98 3.30 24.25
CA GLY A 113 -16.77 4.38 24.84
C GLY A 113 -16.45 5.73 24.22
N ASP A 114 -15.18 5.97 23.94
CA ASP A 114 -14.68 7.15 23.24
C ASP A 114 -13.68 6.78 22.13
N ILE A 115 -13.11 7.80 21.49
CA ILE A 115 -12.11 7.62 20.42
C ILE A 115 -10.73 7.41 21.03
N GLU A 116 -10.49 8.04 22.18
CA GLU A 116 -9.25 7.99 22.95
C GLU A 116 -8.90 6.55 23.40
N ASP A 117 -9.87 5.80 23.92
CA ASP A 117 -9.80 4.37 24.26
C ASP A 117 -9.33 3.53 23.07
N ALA A 118 -9.85 3.83 21.88
CA ALA A 118 -9.49 3.12 20.66
C ALA A 118 -8.07 3.46 20.20
N ILE A 119 -7.63 4.70 20.40
CA ILE A 119 -6.25 5.13 20.13
C ILE A 119 -5.30 4.44 21.11
N GLU A 120 -5.62 4.44 22.40
CA GLU A 120 -4.83 3.78 23.44
C GLU A 120 -4.71 2.27 23.20
N TRP A 121 -5.82 1.61 22.88
CA TRP A 121 -5.82 0.18 22.52
C TRP A 121 -4.97 -0.10 21.28
N SER A 122 -5.04 0.76 20.25
CA SER A 122 -4.25 0.59 19.03
C SER A 122 -2.74 0.74 19.27
N LEU A 123 -2.36 1.54 20.26
CA LEU A 123 -0.97 1.71 20.71
C LEU A 123 -0.50 0.55 21.61
N SER A 124 -1.39 -0.01 22.45
CA SER A 124 -1.03 -1.09 23.37
C SER A 124 -0.83 -2.44 22.68
N GLU A 125 -1.59 -2.73 21.62
CA GLU A 125 -1.50 -3.98 20.85
C GLU A 125 -0.35 -3.98 19.83
N GLU A 126 0.54 -2.99 19.87
CA GLU A 126 1.66 -2.78 18.93
C GLU A 126 1.26 -2.73 17.42
N ASN A 127 -0.03 -2.58 17.10
CA ASN A 127 -0.52 -2.43 15.73
C ASN A 127 -0.03 -1.12 15.09
N ILE A 128 0.08 -0.07 15.91
CA ILE A 128 0.66 1.22 15.57
C ILE A 128 1.57 1.61 16.74
N ARG A 129 2.85 1.88 16.47
CA ARG A 129 3.85 2.27 17.48
C ARG A 129 4.04 3.79 17.58
N ASN A 130 3.37 4.54 16.70
CA ASN A 130 3.50 5.99 16.59
C ASN A 130 2.21 6.72 17.05
N ASP A 131 2.25 7.30 18.25
CA ASP A 131 1.15 8.10 18.84
C ASP A 131 0.59 9.17 17.89
N LYS A 132 1.47 9.89 17.18
CA LYS A 132 1.03 10.95 16.25
C LYS A 132 0.31 10.37 15.04
N SER A 133 0.68 9.17 14.61
CA SER A 133 -0.02 8.48 13.52
C SER A 133 -1.36 7.96 14.00
N ALA A 134 -1.39 7.26 15.15
CA ALA A 134 -2.61 6.70 15.72
C ALA A 134 -3.72 7.75 15.93
N LYS A 135 -3.36 8.94 16.45
CA LYS A 135 -4.31 10.06 16.63
C LYS A 135 -4.95 10.57 15.33
N VAL A 136 -4.35 10.27 14.17
CA VAL A 136 -4.87 10.67 12.87
C VAL A 136 -5.53 9.51 12.14
N SER A 137 -4.95 8.31 12.22
CA SER A 137 -5.37 7.13 11.45
C SER A 137 -6.47 6.30 12.12
N VAL A 138 -6.53 6.26 13.46
CA VAL A 138 -7.52 5.43 14.19
C VAL A 138 -8.95 5.99 14.10
N PRO A 139 -9.22 7.30 14.28
CA PRO A 139 -10.60 7.80 14.29
C PRO A 139 -11.40 7.46 13.00
N PRO A 140 -10.82 7.57 11.79
CA PRO A 140 -11.49 7.13 10.56
C PRO A 140 -11.84 5.64 10.50
N LEU A 141 -11.17 4.78 11.27
CA LEU A 141 -11.48 3.34 11.36
C LEU A 141 -12.74 3.06 12.20
N LEU A 142 -13.32 4.07 12.83
CA LEU A 142 -14.48 3.93 13.71
C LEU A 142 -15.72 4.61 13.10
N VAL A 143 -16.89 4.08 13.48
CA VAL A 143 -18.20 4.67 13.20
C VAL A 143 -18.86 4.98 14.53
N LYS A 144 -19.33 6.22 14.67
CA LYS A 144 -20.11 6.67 15.82
C LYS A 144 -21.54 6.12 15.72
N MET A 145 -21.98 5.42 16.76
CA MET A 145 -23.30 4.81 16.87
C MET A 145 -24.00 5.35 18.14
N GLN A 146 -25.33 5.33 18.14
CA GLN A 146 -26.15 5.62 19.32
C GLN A 146 -26.76 4.31 19.83
N GLU A 147 -26.54 3.97 21.10
CA GLU A 147 -27.16 2.84 21.78
C GLU A 147 -27.95 3.35 22.99
N GLY A 148 -29.24 3.60 22.78
CA GLY A 148 -30.08 4.26 23.77
C GLY A 148 -29.57 5.68 24.07
N PRO A 149 -29.29 6.04 25.34
CA PRO A 149 -28.75 7.35 25.69
C PRO A 149 -27.22 7.45 25.49
N SER A 150 -26.54 6.34 25.18
CA SER A 150 -25.08 6.28 25.12
C SER A 150 -24.57 6.39 23.68
N THR A 151 -23.46 7.12 23.51
CA THR A 151 -22.67 7.07 22.28
C THR A 151 -21.66 5.94 22.39
N VAL A 152 -21.52 5.14 21.35
CA VAL A 152 -20.47 4.11 21.26
C VAL A 152 -19.78 4.18 19.90
N TYR A 153 -18.53 3.74 19.85
CA TYR A 153 -17.75 3.66 18.62
C TYR A 153 -17.50 2.21 18.25
N ARG A 154 -17.74 1.85 16.98
CA ARG A 154 -17.49 0.50 16.45
C ARG A 154 -16.54 0.54 15.28
N TRP A 155 -15.82 -0.54 15.04
CA TRP A 155 -15.02 -0.69 13.83
C TRP A 155 -15.89 -0.51 12.58
N ARG A 156 -15.43 0.36 11.69
CA ARG A 156 -16.10 0.71 10.45
C ARG A 156 -16.19 -0.49 9.52
N THR A 157 -15.06 -1.16 9.32
CA THR A 157 -14.95 -2.30 8.43
C THR A 157 -15.08 -3.58 9.23
N ASN A 158 -16.04 -4.43 8.87
CA ASN A 158 -16.13 -5.77 9.41
C ASN A 158 -15.19 -6.69 8.63
N LEU A 159 -13.92 -6.79 9.10
CA LEU A 159 -12.90 -7.60 8.44
C LEU A 159 -13.29 -9.08 8.33
N ALA A 160 -13.99 -9.65 9.31
CA ALA A 160 -14.40 -11.06 9.26
C ALA A 160 -15.29 -11.36 8.04
N LYS A 161 -16.15 -10.42 7.62
CA LYS A 161 -16.98 -10.60 6.40
C LYS A 161 -16.18 -10.62 5.10
N THR A 162 -14.90 -10.27 5.16
CA THR A 162 -14.02 -10.21 3.99
C THR A 162 -13.19 -11.48 3.82
N GLU A 163 -13.31 -12.45 4.74
CA GLU A 163 -12.54 -13.70 4.76
C GLU A 163 -12.54 -14.44 3.43
N GLN A 164 -13.70 -14.51 2.78
CA GLN A 164 -13.88 -15.19 1.50
C GLN A 164 -12.96 -14.66 0.38
N TYR A 165 -12.36 -13.47 0.54
CA TYR A 165 -11.47 -12.86 -0.44
C TYR A 165 -9.98 -12.96 -0.09
N TRP A 166 -9.63 -13.32 1.15
CA TRP A 166 -8.26 -13.21 1.66
C TRP A 166 -7.27 -14.07 0.88
N THR A 167 -7.61 -15.33 0.63
CA THR A 167 -6.75 -16.24 -0.14
C THR A 167 -6.50 -15.71 -1.55
N ASP A 168 -7.54 -15.19 -2.20
CA ASP A 168 -7.47 -14.66 -3.57
C ASP A 168 -6.66 -13.37 -3.67
N TRP A 169 -6.59 -12.56 -2.60
CA TRP A 169 -5.74 -11.38 -2.57
C TRP A 169 -4.26 -11.75 -2.68
N PHE A 170 -3.84 -12.81 -1.99
CA PHE A 170 -2.41 -13.13 -1.85
C PHE A 170 -1.93 -14.23 -2.80
N THR A 171 -2.84 -15.07 -3.33
CA THR A 171 -2.45 -16.15 -4.24
C THR A 171 -1.85 -15.63 -5.55
N GLY A 172 -0.64 -16.10 -5.85
CA GLY A 172 0.19 -15.68 -6.98
C GLY A 172 0.70 -14.25 -6.87
N LEU A 173 0.64 -13.62 -5.69
CA LEU A 173 1.12 -12.25 -5.47
C LEU A 173 2.61 -12.11 -5.82
N SER A 174 3.44 -13.06 -5.39
CA SER A 174 4.89 -12.99 -5.59
C SER A 174 5.25 -13.11 -7.08
N GLU A 175 4.55 -13.95 -7.83
CA GLU A 175 4.73 -14.09 -9.28
C GLU A 175 4.24 -12.86 -10.04
N LYS A 176 3.06 -12.32 -9.69
CA LYS A 176 2.52 -11.07 -10.27
C LYS A 176 3.43 -9.88 -10.00
N PHE A 177 4.00 -9.80 -8.79
CA PHE A 177 4.99 -8.80 -8.44
C PHE A 177 6.22 -8.93 -9.35
N LEU A 178 6.86 -10.09 -9.41
CA LEU A 178 8.09 -10.27 -10.20
C LEU A 178 7.89 -10.09 -11.71
N SER A 179 6.73 -10.47 -12.26
CA SER A 179 6.40 -10.35 -13.68
C SER A 179 6.02 -8.93 -14.12
N SER A 180 5.77 -8.02 -13.17
CA SER A 180 5.42 -6.63 -13.47
C SER A 180 6.56 -5.90 -14.19
N ARG A 181 6.24 -5.31 -15.36
CA ARG A 181 7.18 -4.61 -16.27
C ARG A 181 7.46 -3.17 -15.85
N THR A 182 7.71 -2.97 -14.57
CA THR A 182 8.02 -1.66 -13.98
C THR A 182 9.12 -1.82 -12.92
N ALA A 183 9.64 -0.70 -12.41
CA ALA A 183 10.56 -0.73 -11.28
C ALA A 183 9.83 -1.30 -10.05
N LYS A 184 10.49 -2.13 -9.27
CA LYS A 184 9.85 -2.86 -8.16
C LYS A 184 10.58 -2.60 -6.87
N PHE A 185 9.83 -2.36 -5.80
CA PHE A 185 10.36 -2.14 -4.47
C PHE A 185 9.53 -2.90 -3.43
N LEU A 186 10.19 -3.77 -2.66
CA LEU A 186 9.60 -4.45 -1.52
C LEU A 186 10.15 -3.83 -0.23
N VAL A 187 9.27 -3.44 0.68
CA VAL A 187 9.62 -2.92 2.00
C VAL A 187 9.06 -3.85 3.06
N LEU A 188 9.90 -4.33 3.99
CA LEU A 188 9.50 -5.27 5.05
C LEU A 188 9.75 -4.68 6.43
N ALA A 189 8.88 -4.97 7.40
CA ALA A 189 9.08 -4.61 8.80
C ALA A 189 10.17 -5.45 9.50
N GLY A 190 10.60 -6.57 8.92
CA GLY A 190 11.76 -7.36 9.38
C GLY A 190 11.45 -8.75 9.94
N THR A 191 10.18 -9.05 10.24
CA THR A 191 9.74 -10.39 10.70
C THR A 191 9.43 -11.33 9.54
N ASP A 192 9.08 -10.78 8.37
CA ASP A 192 8.71 -11.58 7.21
C ASP A 192 9.91 -12.23 6.53
N ARG A 193 9.79 -13.54 6.29
CA ARG A 193 10.71 -14.28 5.43
C ARG A 193 10.23 -14.14 3.99
N LEU A 194 11.16 -13.84 3.10
CA LEU A 194 10.90 -13.99 1.67
C LEU A 194 10.50 -15.44 1.39
N ASP A 195 9.40 -15.63 0.66
CA ASP A 195 9.08 -16.93 0.09
C ASP A 195 10.14 -17.33 -0.95
N LYS A 196 10.08 -18.59 -1.41
CA LYS A 196 11.03 -19.11 -2.39
C LYS A 196 11.08 -18.26 -3.67
N THR A 197 9.93 -17.78 -4.13
CA THR A 197 9.78 -17.02 -5.38
C THR A 197 10.47 -15.66 -5.26
N LEU A 198 10.19 -14.89 -4.21
CA LEU A 198 10.81 -13.60 -3.95
C LEU A 198 12.29 -13.74 -3.58
N MET A 199 12.68 -14.81 -2.88
CA MET A 199 14.10 -15.10 -2.60
C MET A 199 14.89 -15.25 -3.90
N ILE A 200 14.39 -16.06 -4.84
CA ILE A 200 15.01 -16.22 -6.16
C ILE A 200 15.04 -14.88 -6.91
N GLY A 201 13.92 -14.15 -6.90
CA GLY A 201 13.84 -12.84 -7.56
C GLY A 201 14.83 -11.82 -6.98
N GLN A 202 15.03 -11.83 -5.67
CA GLN A 202 15.95 -10.94 -4.97
C GLN A 202 17.40 -11.30 -5.30
N MET A 203 17.76 -12.59 -5.27
CA MET A 203 19.09 -13.06 -5.66
C MET A 203 19.42 -12.77 -7.14
N GLN A 204 18.40 -12.66 -7.98
CA GLN A 204 18.52 -12.24 -9.39
C GLN A 204 18.52 -10.72 -9.58
N GLY A 205 18.39 -9.91 -8.52
CA GLY A 205 18.35 -8.46 -8.59
C GLY A 205 17.11 -7.89 -9.28
N LYS A 206 15.98 -8.61 -9.27
CA LYS A 206 14.75 -8.21 -10.00
C LYS A 206 13.99 -7.05 -9.36
N PHE A 207 14.24 -6.74 -8.09
CA PHE A 207 13.59 -5.66 -7.36
C PHE A 207 14.53 -5.05 -6.31
N GLN A 208 14.24 -3.82 -5.89
CA GLN A 208 14.87 -3.20 -4.74
C GLN A 208 14.20 -3.72 -3.47
N MET A 209 14.96 -3.89 -2.39
CA MET A 209 14.42 -4.32 -1.09
C MET A 209 14.95 -3.42 0.03
N ALA A 210 14.09 -3.11 1.00
CA ALA A 210 14.47 -2.42 2.23
C ALA A 210 13.79 -3.12 3.41
N VAL A 211 14.50 -3.18 4.54
CA VAL A 211 14.01 -3.75 5.79
C VAL A 211 14.03 -2.67 6.87
N LEU A 212 12.91 -2.48 7.54
CA LEU A 212 12.67 -1.44 8.56
C LEU A 212 12.32 -2.13 9.89
N PRO A 213 13.31 -2.71 10.59
CA PRO A 213 13.13 -3.66 11.72
C PRO A 213 12.37 -3.09 12.93
N GLU A 214 12.42 -1.77 13.13
CA GLU A 214 11.78 -1.11 14.27
C GLU A 214 10.26 -0.89 14.09
N SER A 215 9.70 -1.31 12.96
CA SER A 215 8.26 -1.24 12.69
C SER A 215 7.54 -2.52 13.09
N GLY A 216 6.28 -2.39 13.50
CA GLY A 216 5.33 -3.50 13.43
C GLY A 216 4.78 -3.65 12.00
N HIS A 217 3.57 -4.19 11.87
CA HIS A 217 2.94 -4.41 10.56
C HIS A 217 2.74 -3.10 9.76
N SER A 218 2.46 -2.00 10.44
CA SER A 218 2.12 -0.71 9.83
C SER A 218 3.37 0.16 9.61
N VAL A 219 4.30 -0.29 8.76
CA VAL A 219 5.59 0.40 8.49
C VAL A 219 5.41 1.89 8.14
N GLN A 220 4.38 2.22 7.37
CA GLN A 220 4.05 3.58 6.96
C GLN A 220 3.60 4.51 8.10
N GLU A 221 3.12 3.93 9.20
CA GLU A 221 2.69 4.63 10.41
C GLU A 221 3.82 4.72 11.43
N ASP A 222 4.57 3.63 11.59
CA ASP A 222 5.62 3.51 12.61
C ASP A 222 6.90 4.24 12.22
N GLN A 223 7.36 4.07 10.97
CA GLN A 223 8.58 4.67 10.45
C GLN A 223 8.33 5.56 9.21
N PRO A 224 7.42 6.56 9.30
CA PRO A 224 6.97 7.33 8.15
C PRO A 224 8.07 8.14 7.49
N GLY A 225 9.08 8.57 8.25
CA GLY A 225 10.22 9.33 7.74
C GLY A 225 11.19 8.47 6.93
N LEU A 226 11.53 7.29 7.46
CA LEU A 226 12.43 6.35 6.78
C LEU A 226 11.78 5.78 5.52
N LEU A 227 10.49 5.42 5.59
CA LEU A 227 9.75 4.98 4.41
C LEU A 227 9.69 6.09 3.34
N ALA A 228 9.39 7.34 3.74
CA ALA A 228 9.37 8.47 2.80
C ALA A 228 10.73 8.67 2.10
N ALA A 229 11.83 8.60 2.85
CA ALA A 229 13.17 8.71 2.28
C ALA A 229 13.48 7.59 1.27
N ASN A 230 13.12 6.35 1.61
CA ASN A 230 13.27 5.19 0.72
C ASN A 230 12.44 5.34 -0.57
N LEU A 231 11.19 5.79 -0.46
CA LEU A 231 10.31 6.03 -1.61
C LEU A 231 10.86 7.14 -2.52
N LEU A 232 11.39 8.23 -1.96
CA LEU A 232 11.99 9.31 -2.74
C LEU A 232 13.28 8.87 -3.44
N GLN A 233 14.12 8.07 -2.78
CA GLN A 233 15.30 7.47 -3.40
C GLN A 233 14.91 6.53 -4.54
N PHE A 234 13.90 5.69 -4.32
CA PHE A 234 13.36 4.79 -5.33
C PHE A 234 12.80 5.57 -6.53
N TRP A 235 12.03 6.63 -6.30
CA TRP A 235 11.55 7.51 -7.37
C TRP A 235 12.70 8.13 -8.15
N LYS A 236 13.65 8.78 -7.47
CA LYS A 236 14.79 9.47 -8.11
C LYS A 236 15.66 8.52 -8.93
N ARG A 237 15.83 7.28 -8.49
CA ARG A 237 16.57 6.24 -9.23
C ARG A 237 15.88 5.85 -10.53
N ASN A 238 14.55 5.90 -10.57
CA ASN A 238 13.74 5.40 -11.67
C ASN A 238 13.07 6.51 -12.49
N GLU A 239 13.33 7.79 -12.18
CA GLU A 239 12.78 8.91 -12.94
C GLU A 239 13.16 8.79 -14.43
N ARG A 240 12.23 9.15 -15.32
CA ARG A 240 12.51 9.10 -16.75
C ARG A 240 13.61 10.11 -17.07
N LEU A 241 14.72 9.63 -17.61
CA LEU A 241 15.80 10.49 -18.08
C LEU A 241 15.31 11.29 -19.30
N VAL A 242 15.33 12.62 -19.19
CA VAL A 242 15.21 13.50 -20.35
C VAL A 242 16.56 13.48 -21.07
N LEU A 243 16.67 12.63 -22.08
CA LEU A 243 17.88 12.61 -22.91
C LEU A 243 17.97 13.92 -23.71
N PRO A 244 19.16 14.53 -23.83
CA PRO A 244 19.34 15.66 -24.72
C PRO A 244 19.01 15.26 -26.16
N PRO A 245 18.50 16.20 -26.99
CA PRO A 245 18.21 15.91 -28.38
C PRO A 245 19.45 15.35 -29.08
N LYS A 246 19.27 14.31 -29.90
CA LYS A 246 20.37 13.72 -30.69
C LYS A 246 21.05 14.80 -31.50
N VAL A 247 22.35 15.02 -31.25
CA VAL A 247 23.18 15.89 -32.09
C VAL A 247 23.22 15.28 -33.50
N PRO A 248 22.88 16.03 -34.56
CA PRO A 248 22.98 15.54 -35.92
C PRO A 248 24.42 15.15 -36.23
N ILE A 249 24.65 13.92 -36.67
CA ILE A 249 25.96 13.48 -37.16
C ILE A 249 26.16 14.15 -38.52
N PRO A 250 27.20 14.98 -38.72
CA PRO A 250 27.47 15.57 -40.02
C PRO A 250 27.73 14.46 -41.05
N PRO A 251 27.26 14.61 -42.30
CA PRO A 251 27.51 13.63 -43.34
C PRO A 251 29.02 13.42 -43.50
N LYS A 252 29.44 12.16 -43.64
CA LYS A 252 30.82 11.84 -44.02
C LYS A 252 31.12 12.59 -45.32
N LYS A 253 32.18 13.38 -45.33
CA LYS A 253 32.74 13.89 -46.58
C LYS A 253 33.20 12.68 -47.37
N ASP A 254 32.57 12.44 -48.52
CA ASP A 254 33.07 11.49 -49.50
C ASP A 254 34.49 11.93 -49.88
N ALA A 255 35.44 10.99 -49.76
CA ALA A 255 36.85 11.16 -50.08
C ALA A 255 37.13 10.63 -51.49
#